data_AF-A0A1V1PPL7-F1
#
_entry.id   AF-A0A1V1PPL7-F1
#
_cell.length_a   1.000
_cell.length_b   1.000
_cell.length_c   1.000
_cell.angle_alpha   90.00
_cell.angle_beta   90.00
_cell.angle_gamma   90.00
#
_symmetry.space_group_name_H-M   'P 1'
#
loop_
_entity.id
_entity.type
_entity.pdbx_description
1 polymer ?
#
loop_
_entity_poly.entity_id
_entity_poly.type
_entity_poly.pdbx_seq_one_letter_code
_entity_poly.pdbx_strand_id
1 'polypeptide(L)'
;MARPASKVPELIPPLKWRGPAFVWTPIALALAIGWPPLLLSSDPAMSRGIGVAGALAFALGLISLGAAWGAGKPPRTHRDVIVHIVVAGLAVSLAAPFVMVGLIEAAAAARNPDGEAVTLPLSAALTLLPLALLVGLPTAFIAAAIFAIVALRKPFVATPTRASERELFP
;
A
#
# COMPACT_ATOMS: atom_id res chain seq x y z
N MET A 1 -37.21 -30.44 -2.86
CA MET A 1 -35.92 -31.02 -2.46
C MET A 1 -34.80 -30.05 -2.82
N ALA A 2 -34.25 -29.33 -1.84
CA ALA A 2 -33.12 -28.43 -2.07
C ALA A 2 -31.83 -29.26 -2.11
N ARG A 3 -31.06 -29.18 -3.21
CA ARG A 3 -29.71 -29.76 -3.26
C ARG A 3 -28.87 -29.07 -2.18
N PRO A 4 -28.19 -29.80 -1.27
CA PRO A 4 -27.21 -29.18 -0.41
C PRO A 4 -26.14 -28.56 -1.31
N ALA A 5 -25.94 -27.25 -1.18
CA ALA A 5 -24.88 -26.54 -1.89
C ALA A 5 -23.57 -27.27 -1.58
N SER A 6 -22.98 -27.91 -2.59
CA SER A 6 -21.66 -28.50 -2.43
C SER A 6 -20.71 -27.34 -2.10
N LYS A 7 -20.19 -27.33 -0.88
CA LYS A 7 -19.05 -26.48 -0.51
C LYS A 7 -17.88 -26.93 -1.37
N VAL A 8 -17.75 -26.35 -2.55
CA VAL A 8 -16.54 -26.50 -3.36
C VAL A 8 -15.38 -26.09 -2.45
N PRO A 9 -14.41 -26.98 -2.19
CA PRO A 9 -13.27 -26.63 -1.35
C PRO A 9 -12.59 -25.41 -1.96
N GLU A 10 -12.44 -24.33 -1.18
CA GLU A 10 -11.61 -23.21 -1.62
C GLU A 10 -10.18 -23.71 -1.83
N LEU A 11 -9.72 -23.71 -3.08
CA LEU A 11 -8.38 -24.17 -3.46
C LEU A 11 -7.26 -23.34 -2.81
N ILE A 12 -7.54 -22.08 -2.43
CA ILE A 12 -6.57 -21.17 -1.80
C ILE A 12 -7.31 -20.34 -0.74
N PRO A 13 -7.08 -20.59 0.56
CA PRO A 13 -7.72 -19.80 1.60
C PRO A 13 -7.18 -18.36 1.61
N PRO A 14 -8.01 -17.36 1.97
CA PRO A 14 -7.58 -15.97 2.00
C PRO A 14 -6.49 -15.72 3.05
N LEU A 15 -5.67 -14.69 2.83
CA LEU A 15 -4.70 -14.26 3.83
C LEU A 15 -5.41 -13.77 5.08
N LYS A 16 -4.78 -14.01 6.23
CA LYS A 16 -5.26 -13.50 7.52
C LYS A 16 -4.21 -12.57 8.10
N TRP A 17 -4.69 -11.53 8.78
CA TRP A 17 -3.84 -10.69 9.60
C TRP A 17 -3.08 -11.55 10.62
N ARG A 18 -1.81 -11.21 10.86
CA ARG A 18 -1.05 -11.79 11.96
C ARG A 18 -1.69 -11.40 13.27
N GLY A 19 -1.97 -12.39 14.12
CA GLY A 19 -2.42 -12.13 15.48
C GLY A 19 -1.23 -11.81 16.38
N PRO A 20 -1.33 -10.80 17.27
CA PRO A 20 -2.39 -9.80 17.37
C PRO A 20 -2.28 -8.70 16.29
N ALA A 21 -3.34 -8.48 15.52
CA ALA A 21 -3.32 -7.54 14.38
C ALA A 21 -3.07 -6.08 14.82
N PHE A 22 -3.57 -5.71 16.02
CA PHE A 22 -3.35 -4.39 16.58
C PHE A 22 -1.87 -4.09 16.90
N VAL A 23 -1.01 -5.12 17.01
CA VAL A 23 0.44 -4.95 17.21
C VAL A 23 1.16 -4.99 15.87
N TRP A 24 0.87 -6.00 15.03
CA TRP A 24 1.62 -6.22 13.80
C TRP A 24 1.32 -5.19 12.71
N THR A 25 0.08 -4.71 12.61
CA THR A 25 -0.29 -3.71 11.60
C THR A 25 0.42 -2.37 11.80
N PRO A 26 0.42 -1.74 13.00
CA PRO A 26 1.15 -0.50 13.19
C PRO A 26 2.67 -0.68 13.06
N ILE A 27 3.24 -1.81 13.47
CA ILE A 27 4.67 -2.11 13.22
C ILE A 27 4.96 -2.19 11.72
N ALA A 28 4.13 -2.93 10.98
CA ALA A 28 4.28 -3.05 9.53
C ALA A 28 4.17 -1.68 8.85
N LEU A 29 3.24 -0.85 9.28
CA LEU A 29 3.04 0.51 8.78
C LEU A 29 4.24 1.41 9.10
N ALA A 30 4.73 1.38 10.34
CA ALA A 30 5.89 2.15 10.78
C ALA A 30 7.14 1.76 10.00
N LEU A 31 7.36 0.47 9.75
CA LEU A 31 8.48 0.00 8.92
C LEU A 31 8.31 0.41 7.46
N ALA A 32 7.11 0.25 6.90
CA ALA A 32 6.82 0.55 5.50
C ALA A 32 6.94 2.05 5.17
N ILE A 33 6.46 2.93 6.06
CA ILE A 33 6.51 4.39 5.90
C ILE A 33 7.84 4.97 6.41
N GLY A 34 8.45 4.35 7.42
CA GLY A 34 9.63 4.89 8.09
C GLY A 34 10.94 4.69 7.35
N TRP A 35 11.09 3.62 6.56
CA TRP A 35 12.36 3.32 5.90
C TRP A 35 12.81 4.38 4.86
N PRO A 36 11.94 5.00 4.03
CA PRO A 36 12.38 5.98 3.04
C PRO A 36 12.87 7.30 3.66
N PRO A 37 12.18 7.92 4.63
CA PRO A 37 12.67 9.09 5.35
C PRO A 37 14.01 8.86 6.07
N LEU A 38 14.27 7.65 6.57
CA LEU A 38 15.54 7.31 7.22
C LEU A 38 16.74 7.41 6.26
N LEU A 39 16.55 7.05 4.99
CA LEU A 39 17.57 7.20 3.94
C LEU A 39 17.89 8.66 3.61
N LEU A 40 16.98 9.58 3.93
CA LEU A 40 17.09 11.01 3.64
C LEU A 40 17.18 11.85 4.91
N SER A 41 17.69 11.25 5.98
CA SER A 41 17.84 11.91 7.29
C SER A 41 18.75 13.14 7.25
N SER A 42 19.62 13.27 6.24
CA SER A 42 20.46 14.44 6.00
C SER A 42 19.69 15.66 5.45
N ASP A 43 18.49 15.47 4.88
CA ASP A 43 17.63 16.54 4.37
C ASP A 43 16.23 16.47 5.02
N PRO A 44 15.99 17.24 6.10
CA PRO A 44 14.72 17.23 6.82
C PRO A 44 13.51 17.64 5.96
N ALA A 45 13.71 18.50 4.96
CA ALA A 45 12.61 18.97 4.11
C ALA A 45 12.18 17.85 3.15
N MET A 46 13.16 17.20 2.50
CA MET A 46 12.92 16.09 1.60
C MET A 46 12.36 14.86 2.34
N SER A 47 12.89 14.57 3.54
CA SER A 47 12.44 13.50 4.43
C SER A 47 10.95 13.63 4.80
N ARG A 48 10.50 14.85 5.17
CA ARG A 48 9.09 15.13 5.48
C ARG A 48 8.18 14.93 4.27
N GLY A 49 8.56 15.45 3.10
CA GLY A 49 7.77 15.31 1.88
C GLY A 49 7.55 13.84 1.51
N ILE A 50 8.62 13.04 1.58
CA ILE A 50 8.55 11.61 1.29
C ILE A 50 7.76 10.84 2.35
N GLY A 51 7.88 11.20 3.63
CA GLY A 51 7.07 10.61 4.69
C GLY A 51 5.57 10.84 4.47
N VAL A 52 5.17 12.06 4.10
CA VAL A 52 3.77 12.39 3.80
C VAL A 52 3.28 11.65 2.56
N ALA A 53 4.05 11.68 1.46
CA ALA A 53 3.69 10.99 0.23
C ALA A 53 3.55 9.47 0.45
N GLY A 54 4.49 8.87 1.18
CA GLY A 54 4.44 7.46 1.56
C GLY A 54 3.20 7.13 2.40
N ALA A 55 2.88 7.96 3.40
CA ALA A 55 1.68 7.78 4.22
C ALA A 55 0.38 7.88 3.41
N LEU A 56 0.29 8.83 2.47
CA LEU A 56 -0.87 8.99 1.58
C LEU A 56 -1.04 7.78 0.65
N ALA A 57 0.05 7.32 0.01
CA ALA A 57 0.03 6.13 -0.84
C ALA A 57 -0.46 4.90 -0.05
N PHE A 58 0.01 4.77 1.19
CA PHE A 58 -0.39 3.67 2.06
C PHE A 58 -1.86 3.75 2.48
N ALA A 59 -2.32 4.94 2.88
CA ALA A 59 -3.72 5.16 3.25
C ALA A 59 -4.66 4.81 2.09
N LEU A 60 -4.36 5.29 0.87
CA LEU A 60 -5.13 4.97 -0.32
C LEU A 60 -5.08 3.47 -0.66
N GLY A 61 -3.93 2.83 -0.52
CA GLY A 61 -3.78 1.39 -0.71
C GLY A 61 -4.63 0.58 0.27
N LEU A 62 -4.66 0.97 1.55
CA LEU A 62 -5.49 0.32 2.57
C LEU A 62 -6.99 0.57 2.36
N ILE A 63 -7.39 1.77 1.93
CA ILE A 63 -8.77 2.06 1.55
C ILE A 63 -9.19 1.18 0.36
N SER A 64 -8.35 1.09 -0.67
CA SER A 64 -8.59 0.24 -1.83
C SER A 64 -8.73 -1.23 -1.43
N LEU A 65 -7.85 -1.72 -0.55
CA LEU A 65 -7.90 -3.08 -0.01
C LEU A 65 -9.17 -3.31 0.83
N GLY A 66 -9.53 -2.35 1.68
CA GLY A 66 -10.75 -2.41 2.49
C GLY A 66 -12.01 -2.44 1.64
N ALA A 67 -12.05 -1.65 0.55
CA ALA A 67 -13.14 -1.65 -0.42
C ALA A 67 -13.25 -3.01 -1.14
N ALA A 68 -12.12 -3.58 -1.58
CA ALA A 68 -12.11 -4.92 -2.16
C ALA A 68 -12.63 -5.98 -1.18
N TRP A 69 -12.28 -5.85 0.10
CA TRP A 69 -12.76 -6.73 1.15
C TRP A 69 -14.28 -6.62 1.38
N GLY A 70 -14.80 -5.39 1.45
CA GLY A 70 -16.23 -5.12 1.56
C GLY A 70 -17.04 -5.61 0.36
N ALA A 71 -16.42 -5.64 -0.83
CA ALA A 71 -17.01 -6.19 -2.05
C ALA A 71 -16.91 -7.73 -2.15
N GLY A 72 -16.47 -8.42 -1.10
CA GLY A 72 -16.36 -9.88 -1.07
C GLY A 72 -15.16 -10.46 -1.82
N LYS A 73 -14.14 -9.63 -2.13
CA LYS A 73 -12.91 -10.03 -2.82
C LYS A 73 -11.68 -9.89 -1.89
N PRO A 74 -11.55 -10.73 -0.86
CA PRO A 74 -10.40 -10.71 0.04
C PRO A 74 -9.09 -11.00 -0.69
N PRO A 75 -7.96 -10.37 -0.30
CA PRO A 75 -6.65 -10.73 -0.81
C PRO A 75 -6.32 -12.18 -0.44
N ARG A 76 -5.99 -12.98 -1.45
CA ARG A 76 -5.62 -14.39 -1.28
C ARG A 76 -4.12 -14.57 -1.26
N THR A 77 -3.38 -13.62 -1.82
CA THR A 77 -1.93 -13.67 -1.94
C THR A 77 -1.30 -12.35 -1.52
N HIS A 78 -0.01 -12.38 -1.15
CA HIS A 78 0.73 -11.14 -0.86
C HIS A 78 0.79 -10.23 -2.09
N ARG A 79 0.78 -10.82 -3.30
CA ARG A 79 0.76 -10.10 -4.56
C ARG A 79 -0.48 -9.21 -4.68
N ASP A 80 -1.65 -9.67 -4.26
CA ASP A 80 -2.89 -8.87 -4.33
C ASP A 80 -2.76 -7.59 -3.49
N VAL A 81 -2.22 -7.71 -2.28
CA VAL A 81 -1.98 -6.56 -1.39
C VAL A 81 -0.92 -5.63 -1.96
N ILE A 82 0.17 -6.19 -2.49
CA ILE A 82 1.22 -5.40 -3.13
C ILE A 82 0.66 -4.60 -4.30
N VAL A 83 -0.20 -5.20 -5.13
CA VAL A 83 -0.82 -4.50 -6.26
C VAL A 83 -1.66 -3.31 -5.81
N HIS A 84 -2.49 -3.44 -4.77
CA HIS A 84 -3.28 -2.31 -4.26
C HIS A 84 -2.40 -1.14 -3.81
N ILE A 85 -1.34 -1.44 -3.07
CA ILE A 85 -0.42 -0.40 -2.56
C ILE A 85 0.42 0.20 -3.69
N VAL A 86 0.90 -0.60 -4.64
CA VAL A 86 1.69 -0.12 -5.79
C VAL A 86 0.84 0.75 -6.70
N VAL A 87 -0.41 0.37 -6.98
CA VAL A 87 -1.34 1.19 -7.78
C VAL A 87 -1.64 2.52 -7.07
N ALA A 88 -1.86 2.49 -5.76
CA ALA A 88 -2.01 3.72 -4.97
C ALA A 88 -0.73 4.57 -4.99
N GLY A 89 0.45 3.95 -4.85
CA GLY A 89 1.75 4.61 -4.93
C GLY A 89 2.02 5.22 -6.31
N LEU A 90 1.63 4.54 -7.38
CA LEU A 90 1.68 5.08 -8.74
C LEU A 90 0.78 6.32 -8.86
N ALA A 91 -0.46 6.25 -8.38
CA ALA A 91 -1.37 7.39 -8.41
C ALA A 91 -0.82 8.60 -7.64
N VAL A 92 -0.26 8.38 -6.45
CA VAL A 92 0.39 9.44 -5.67
C VAL A 92 1.63 9.98 -6.38
N SER A 93 2.46 9.12 -6.97
CA SER A 93 3.67 9.54 -7.69
C SER A 93 3.33 10.38 -8.93
N LEU A 94 2.24 10.05 -9.63
CA LEU A 94 1.74 10.83 -10.76
C LEU A 94 1.15 12.17 -10.32
N ALA A 95 0.47 12.21 -9.18
CA ALA A 95 -0.12 13.45 -8.65
C ALA A 95 0.90 14.38 -7.99
N ALA A 96 1.99 13.83 -7.44
CA ALA A 96 2.95 14.57 -6.61
C ALA A 96 3.55 15.82 -7.30
N PRO A 97 4.00 15.77 -8.56
CA PRO A 97 4.52 16.96 -9.24
C PRO A 97 3.51 18.11 -9.33
N PHE A 98 2.23 17.79 -9.58
CA PHE A 98 1.17 18.78 -9.69
C PHE A 98 0.84 19.41 -8.33
N VAL A 99 0.78 18.59 -7.29
CA VAL A 99 0.61 19.07 -5.92
C VAL A 99 1.78 19.96 -5.51
N MET A 100 3.01 19.58 -5.87
CA MET A 100 4.20 20.38 -5.56
C MET A 100 4.16 21.75 -6.24
N VAL A 101 3.79 21.81 -7.53
CA VAL A 101 3.60 23.08 -8.24
C VAL A 101 2.54 23.94 -7.56
N GLY A 102 1.37 23.39 -7.25
CA GLY A 102 0.32 24.15 -6.56
C GLY A 102 0.73 24.64 -5.17
N LEU A 103 1.53 23.86 -4.43
CA LEU A 103 2.08 24.29 -3.14
C LEU A 103 3.11 25.42 -3.29
N ILE A 104 3.92 25.43 -4.36
CA ILE A 104 4.89 26.50 -4.63
C ILE A 104 4.15 27.79 -4.95
N GLU A 105 3.14 27.74 -5.82
CA GLU A 105 2.31 28.90 -6.17
C GLU A 105 1.58 29.44 -4.94
N ALA A 106 0.96 28.57 -4.14
CA ALA A 106 0.29 28.95 -2.90
C ALA A 106 1.26 29.57 -1.87
N ALA A 107 2.46 29.01 -1.73
CA ALA A 107 3.48 29.55 -0.84
C ALA A 107 4.03 30.90 -1.33
N ALA A 108 4.15 31.09 -2.64
CA ALA A 108 4.55 32.37 -3.24
C ALA A 108 3.48 33.45 -3.00
N ALA A 109 2.20 33.12 -3.22
CA ALA A 109 1.08 34.01 -2.96
C ALA A 109 0.98 34.40 -1.48
N ALA A 110 1.19 33.44 -0.57
CA ALA A 110 1.15 33.69 0.87
C ALA A 110 2.31 34.59 1.35
N ARG A 111 3.46 34.56 0.68
CA ARG A 111 4.63 35.40 1.03
C ARG A 111 4.53 36.83 0.49
N ASN A 112 3.91 37.00 -0.67
CA ASN A 112 3.77 38.31 -1.34
C ASN A 112 2.31 38.52 -1.74
N PRO A 113 1.42 38.88 -0.78
CA PRO A 113 -0.01 38.98 -1.04
C PRO A 113 -0.38 40.08 -2.05
N ASP A 114 0.42 41.17 -2.11
CA ASP A 114 0.22 42.28 -3.05
C ASP A 114 1.06 42.14 -4.34
N GLY A 115 1.79 41.02 -4.49
CA GLY A 115 2.67 40.76 -5.62
C GLY A 115 1.95 40.17 -6.84
N GLU A 116 2.64 40.16 -7.98
CA GLU A 116 2.16 39.46 -9.18
C GLU A 116 2.02 37.96 -8.91
N ALA A 117 0.91 37.37 -9.38
CA ALA A 117 0.62 35.96 -9.18
C ALA A 117 1.67 35.09 -9.87
N VAL A 118 2.48 34.39 -9.07
CA VAL A 118 3.43 33.39 -9.59
C VAL A 118 2.63 32.20 -10.09
N THR A 119 2.63 32.00 -11.41
CA THR A 119 2.02 30.84 -12.07
C THR A 119 3.11 30.05 -12.77
N LEU A 120 3.27 28.78 -12.41
CA LEU A 120 4.22 27.88 -13.02
C LEU A 120 3.58 27.21 -14.24
N PRO A 121 4.31 27.04 -15.35
CA PRO A 121 3.76 26.35 -16.51
C PRO A 121 3.56 24.87 -16.20
N LEU A 122 2.55 24.25 -16.83
CA LEU A 122 2.29 22.80 -16.75
C LEU A 122 3.56 21.96 -17.03
N SER A 123 4.44 22.44 -17.91
CA SER A 123 5.72 21.80 -18.21
C SER A 123 6.61 21.62 -16.96
N ALA A 124 6.52 22.49 -15.96
CA ALA A 124 7.27 22.36 -14.71
C ALA A 124 6.84 21.14 -13.88
N ALA A 125 5.55 20.76 -13.90
CA ALA A 125 5.11 19.52 -13.27
C ALA A 125 5.55 18.30 -14.09
N LEU A 126 5.46 18.38 -15.42
CA LEU A 126 5.78 17.26 -16.31
C LEU A 126 7.27 16.90 -16.31
N THR A 127 8.18 17.87 -16.10
CA THR A 127 9.62 17.61 -15.98
C THR A 127 9.98 16.80 -14.73
N LEU A 128 9.20 16.94 -13.65
CA LEU A 128 9.41 16.22 -12.40
C LEU A 128 8.82 14.80 -12.42
N LEU A 129 7.94 14.50 -13.39
CA LEU A 129 7.23 13.22 -13.47
C LEU A 129 8.16 11.99 -13.57
N PRO A 130 9.21 11.97 -14.44
CA PRO A 130 10.10 10.81 -14.54
C PRO A 130 10.82 10.53 -13.22
N LEU A 131 11.25 11.60 -12.53
CA LEU A 131 11.92 11.48 -11.23
C LEU A 131 10.96 10.95 -10.16
N ALA A 132 9.73 11.46 -10.13
CA ALA A 132 8.70 11.01 -9.20
C ALA A 132 8.38 9.52 -9.39
N LEU A 133 8.31 9.03 -10.63
CA LEU A 133 8.09 7.61 -10.91
C LEU A 133 9.33 6.75 -10.60
N LEU A 134 10.52 7.22 -10.98
CA LEU A 134 11.78 6.50 -10.77
C LEU A 134 12.04 6.22 -9.29
N VAL A 135 11.69 7.17 -8.41
CA VAL A 135 11.85 7.01 -6.96
C VAL A 135 10.59 6.43 -6.32
N GLY A 136 9.41 6.96 -6.66
CA GLY A 136 8.16 6.62 -5.99
C GLY A 136 7.72 5.17 -6.18
N LEU A 137 7.89 4.60 -7.38
CA LEU A 137 7.44 3.22 -7.66
C LEU A 137 8.24 2.17 -6.88
N PRO A 138 9.60 2.17 -6.95
CA PRO A 138 10.40 1.25 -6.15
C PRO A 138 10.15 1.40 -4.66
N THR A 139 10.01 2.65 -4.18
CA THR A 139 9.72 2.92 -2.78
C THR A 139 8.38 2.32 -2.35
N ALA A 140 7.32 2.53 -3.14
CA ALA A 140 5.99 1.97 -2.87
C ALA A 140 6.01 0.43 -2.90
N PHE A 141 6.74 -0.17 -3.84
CA PHE A 141 6.86 -1.62 -3.95
C PHE A 141 7.55 -2.24 -2.72
N ILE A 142 8.68 -1.69 -2.28
CA ILE A 142 9.41 -2.17 -1.10
C ILE A 142 8.55 -2.01 0.16
N ALA A 143 7.89 -0.85 0.33
CA ALA A 143 6.97 -0.61 1.43
C ALA A 143 5.81 -1.62 1.44
N ALA A 144 5.23 -1.91 0.28
CA ALA A 144 4.16 -2.89 0.13
C ALA A 144 4.61 -4.31 0.47
N ALA A 145 5.81 -4.69 0.04
CA ALA A 145 6.39 -5.99 0.33
C ALA A 145 6.66 -6.17 1.83
N ILE A 146 7.29 -5.18 2.48
CA ILE A 146 7.52 -5.17 3.93
C ILE A 146 6.20 -5.33 4.66
N PHE A 147 5.20 -4.52 4.30
CA PHE A 147 3.89 -4.59 4.93
C PHE A 147 3.22 -5.94 4.75
N ALA A 148 3.17 -6.47 3.51
CA ALA A 148 2.53 -7.74 3.24
C ALA A 148 3.18 -8.89 4.04
N ILE A 149 4.51 -8.89 4.17
CA ILE A 149 5.26 -9.92 4.91
C ILE A 149 5.02 -9.81 6.41
N VAL A 150 5.04 -8.59 6.97
CA VAL A 150 4.95 -8.34 8.41
C VAL A 150 3.49 -8.44 8.90
N ALA A 151 2.54 -7.91 8.15
CA ALA A 151 1.15 -7.82 8.58
C ALA A 151 0.33 -9.09 8.31
N LEU A 152 0.73 -9.90 7.31
CA LEU A 152 -0.08 -11.03 6.85
C LEU A 152 0.61 -12.38 7.14
N ARG A 153 -0.22 -13.41 7.31
CA ARG A 153 0.21 -14.81 7.37
C ARG A 153 -0.71 -15.68 6.55
N LYS A 154 -0.15 -16.75 5.98
CA LYS A 154 -0.96 -17.85 5.45
C LYS A 154 -1.67 -18.54 6.62
N PRO A 155 -2.97 -18.83 6.52
CA PRO A 155 -3.65 -19.64 7.51
C PRO A 155 -3.06 -21.05 7.52
N PHE A 156 -2.93 -21.63 8.72
CA PHE A 156 -2.52 -23.02 8.87
C PHE A 156 -3.60 -23.91 8.25
N VAL A 157 -3.24 -24.67 7.20
CA VAL A 157 -4.10 -25.72 6.67
C VAL A 157 -3.77 -26.96 7.49
N ALA A 158 -4.71 -27.38 8.33
CA ALA A 158 -4.58 -28.68 8.98
C ALA A 158 -4.52 -29.74 7.87
N THR A 159 -3.37 -30.40 7.72
CA THR A 159 -3.29 -31.58 6.85
C THR A 159 -4.37 -32.53 7.35
N PRO A 160 -5.33 -32.94 6.51
CA PRO A 160 -6.31 -33.92 6.93
C PRO A 160 -5.53 -35.13 7.41
N THR A 161 -5.67 -35.45 8.70
CA THR A 161 -5.19 -36.70 9.26
C THR A 161 -5.76 -37.76 8.34
N ARG A 162 -4.90 -38.41 7.54
CA ARG A 162 -5.31 -39.60 6.78
C ARG A 162 -5.91 -40.50 7.85
N ALA A 163 -7.24 -40.63 7.87
CA ALA A 163 -7.90 -41.68 8.62
C ALA A 163 -7.13 -42.94 8.25
N SER A 164 -6.47 -43.53 9.25
CA SER A 164 -5.53 -44.61 8.99
C SER A 164 -6.26 -45.65 8.18
N GLU A 165 -5.71 -46.02 7.01
CA GLU A 165 -6.23 -47.08 6.14
C GLU A 165 -6.45 -48.42 6.88
N ARG A 166 -6.01 -48.51 8.15
CA ARG A 166 -6.29 -49.59 9.10
C ARG A 166 -7.74 -49.72 9.57
N GLU A 167 -8.61 -48.72 9.41
CA GLU A 167 -10.03 -48.85 9.78
C GLU A 167 -10.94 -49.28 8.61
N LEU A 168 -10.42 -49.30 7.38
CA LEU A 168 -11.17 -49.63 6.16
C LEU A 168 -11.01 -51.09 5.70
N PHE A 169 -10.16 -51.87 6.36
CA PHE A 169 -9.99 -53.30 6.10
C PHE A 169 -10.00 -54.09 7.42
N PRO A 170 -11.19 -54.42 7.96
CA PRO A 170 -11.32 -55.46 8.98
C PRO A 170 -11.07 -56.85 8.40
#